data_AF-A0A6J2JW47-F1
#
_entry.id   AF-A0A6J2JW47-F1
#
_cell.length_a   1.000
_cell.length_b   1.000
_cell.length_c   1.000
_cell.angle_alpha   90.00
_cell.angle_beta   90.00
_cell.angle_gamma   90.00
#
_symmetry.space_group_name_H-M   'P 1'
#
loop_
_entity.id
_entity.type
_entity.pdbx_description
1 polymer ?
#
loop_
_entity_poly.entity_id
_entity_poly.type
_entity_poly.pdbx_seq_one_letter_code
_entity_poly.pdbx_strand_id
1 'polypeptide(L)'
;MRVPLILLFLIYAVLNFCNGLETYEICYMKIDPGKKTEKNKSEYVTKYAYDLNKRKCVKFPYSGYGGNVNRFDSLNECVKACDPAKLSLENYYKAARSVLKQRKHEED
;
A
#
# COMPACT_ATOMS: atom_id res chain seq x y z
N MET A 1 33.25 7.32 -25.10
CA MET A 1 33.21 7.87 -23.72
C MET A 1 32.90 6.72 -22.77
N ARG A 2 33.87 6.28 -21.96
CA ARG A 2 33.67 5.15 -21.04
C ARG A 2 32.95 5.69 -19.80
N VAL A 3 31.76 5.18 -19.52
CA VAL A 3 31.02 5.50 -18.30
C VAL A 3 31.76 4.80 -17.14
N PRO A 4 32.35 5.54 -16.18
CA PRO A 4 33.08 4.93 -15.07
C PRO A 4 32.16 4.02 -14.25
N LEU A 5 32.69 2.87 -13.83
CA LEU A 5 32.00 1.88 -12.99
C LEU A 5 31.40 2.49 -11.71
N ILE A 6 32.01 3.57 -11.21
CA ILE A 6 31.53 4.34 -10.06
C ILE A 6 30.16 4.97 -10.36
N LEU A 7 29.93 5.50 -11.57
CA LEU A 7 28.61 6.05 -11.94
C LEU A 7 27.55 4.95 -12.03
N LEU A 8 27.90 3.74 -12.51
CA LEU A 8 26.98 2.60 -12.52
C LEU A 8 26.65 2.12 -11.10
N PHE A 9 27.62 2.13 -10.19
CA PHE A 9 27.42 1.81 -8.77
C PHE A 9 26.56 2.86 -8.06
N LEU A 10 26.76 4.15 -8.35
CA LEU A 10 25.94 5.23 -7.80
C LEU A 10 24.50 5.16 -8.34
N ILE A 11 24.31 4.90 -9.63
CA ILE A 11 22.99 4.68 -10.23
C ILE A 11 22.33 3.46 -9.57
N TYR A 12 23.04 2.34 -9.43
CA TYR A 12 22.53 1.15 -8.75
C TYR A 12 22.18 1.44 -7.28
N ALA A 13 23.02 2.16 -6.55
CA ALA A 13 22.75 2.54 -5.16
C ALA A 13 21.51 3.43 -5.05
N VAL A 14 21.34 4.44 -5.92
CA VAL A 14 20.15 5.31 -5.98
C VAL A 14 18.90 4.50 -6.33
N LEU A 15 18.98 3.59 -7.31
CA LEU A 15 17.89 2.70 -7.67
C LEU A 15 17.48 1.76 -6.54
N ASN A 16 18.42 1.30 -5.70
CA ASN A 16 18.12 0.49 -4.52
C ASN A 16 17.55 1.33 -3.36
N PHE A 17 18.02 2.57 -3.19
CA PHE A 17 17.59 3.46 -2.10
C PHE A 17 16.18 4.01 -2.28
N CYS A 18 15.72 4.24 -3.53
CA CYS A 18 14.36 4.69 -3.81
C CYS A 18 13.28 3.62 -3.53
N ASN A 19 13.63 2.36 -3.26
CA ASN A 19 12.64 1.30 -2.99
C ASN A 19 12.14 1.25 -1.54
N GLY A 20 12.59 2.14 -0.66
CA GLY A 20 12.40 2.01 0.79
C GLY A 20 11.34 2.91 1.43
N LEU A 21 10.72 3.83 0.69
CA LEU A 21 10.07 4.99 1.32
C LEU A 21 8.70 5.34 0.73
N GLU A 22 7.85 4.38 0.36
CA GLU A 22 6.57 4.79 -0.25
C GLU A 22 5.49 3.72 -0.13
N THR A 23 4.70 3.77 0.95
CA THR A 23 3.43 3.00 1.00
C THR A 23 2.32 3.65 1.82
N TYR A 24 2.62 4.64 2.68
CA TYR A 24 1.61 5.18 3.62
C TYR A 24 0.89 6.44 3.11
N GLU A 25 1.42 7.12 2.10
CA GLU A 25 0.79 8.34 1.54
C GLU A 25 -0.61 8.08 0.96
N ILE A 26 -0.81 6.89 0.36
CA ILE A 26 -2.10 6.47 -0.20
C ILE A 26 -3.21 6.58 0.84
N CYS A 27 -2.92 6.28 2.09
CA CYS A 27 -3.90 6.26 3.18
C CYS A 27 -4.25 7.67 3.69
N TYR A 28 -3.45 8.68 3.36
CA TYR A 28 -3.68 10.08 3.74
C TYR A 28 -4.40 10.90 2.68
N MET A 29 -4.53 10.37 1.47
CA MET A 29 -5.30 11.05 0.43
C MET A 29 -6.79 11.09 0.83
N LYS A 30 -7.46 12.19 0.52
CA LYS A 30 -8.91 12.31 0.74
C LYS A 30 -9.66 11.27 -0.10
N ILE A 31 -10.77 10.75 0.40
CA ILE A 31 -11.64 9.88 -0.39
C ILE A 31 -12.15 10.67 -1.60
N ASP A 32 -11.87 10.17 -2.81
CA ASP A 32 -12.25 10.81 -4.06
C ASP A 32 -13.08 9.84 -4.93
N PRO A 33 -14.42 10.05 -5.00
CA PRO A 33 -15.32 9.28 -5.87
C PRO A 33 -14.99 9.33 -7.36
N GLY A 34 -14.14 10.25 -7.81
CA GLY A 34 -13.91 10.53 -9.21
C GLY A 34 -15.08 11.27 -9.86
N LYS A 35 -15.13 11.27 -11.20
CA LYS A 35 -16.14 12.01 -11.98
C LYS A 35 -16.95 11.04 -12.86
N LYS A 36 -18.24 11.32 -13.04
CA LYS A 36 -19.02 10.74 -14.13
C LYS A 36 -18.78 11.55 -15.39
N THR A 37 -18.64 10.87 -16.51
CA THR A 37 -18.56 11.40 -17.87
C THR A 37 -19.63 10.72 -18.71
N GLU A 38 -19.90 11.24 -19.89
CA GLU A 38 -20.84 10.64 -20.83
C GLU A 38 -20.48 9.18 -21.17
N LYS A 39 -19.18 8.85 -21.18
CA LYS A 39 -18.66 7.51 -21.49
C LYS A 39 -18.77 6.52 -20.33
N ASN A 40 -18.84 6.99 -19.08
CA ASN A 40 -18.97 6.15 -17.88
C ASN A 40 -20.22 6.55 -17.07
N LYS A 41 -21.36 6.67 -17.75
CA LYS A 41 -22.65 6.95 -17.14
C LYS A 41 -23.20 5.80 -16.28
N SER A 42 -22.51 4.66 -16.24
CA SER A 42 -22.87 3.49 -15.44
C SER A 42 -23.07 3.82 -13.95
N GLU A 43 -23.65 2.87 -13.22
CA GLU A 43 -23.79 2.95 -11.78
C GLU A 43 -22.43 3.04 -11.07
N TYR A 44 -22.43 3.63 -9.87
CA TYR A 44 -21.24 3.71 -9.04
C TYR A 44 -20.80 2.30 -8.62
N VAL A 45 -19.50 2.04 -8.69
CA VAL A 45 -18.92 0.80 -8.18
C VAL A 45 -18.56 0.99 -6.71
N THR A 46 -18.97 0.05 -5.86
CA THR A 46 -18.58 0.08 -4.44
C THR A 46 -17.09 -0.23 -4.31
N LYS A 47 -16.35 0.66 -3.65
CA LYS A 47 -14.92 0.49 -3.32
C LYS A 47 -14.69 0.81 -1.83
N TYR A 48 -13.48 0.57 -1.36
CA TYR A 48 -13.08 0.85 0.03
C TYR A 48 -11.94 1.88 0.06
N ALA A 49 -11.93 2.76 1.05
CA ALA A 49 -10.87 3.76 1.25
C ALA A 49 -10.63 3.97 2.75
N TYR A 50 -9.42 4.38 3.12
CA TYR A 50 -9.12 4.76 4.49
C TYR A 50 -9.66 6.17 4.77
N ASP A 51 -10.53 6.29 5.77
CA ASP A 51 -11.06 7.56 6.25
C ASP A 51 -10.22 8.01 7.44
N LEU A 52 -9.40 9.05 7.26
CA LEU A 52 -8.53 9.60 8.30
C LEU A 52 -9.30 10.08 9.54
N ASN A 53 -10.50 10.63 9.34
CA ASN A 53 -11.31 11.17 10.44
C ASN A 53 -11.87 10.04 11.30
N LYS A 54 -12.30 8.96 10.65
CA LYS A 54 -12.83 7.77 11.33
C LYS A 54 -11.75 6.77 11.72
N ARG A 55 -10.50 6.99 11.28
CA ARG A 55 -9.34 6.11 11.44
C ARG A 55 -9.63 4.66 11.05
N LYS A 56 -10.41 4.45 9.99
CA LYS A 56 -10.80 3.11 9.52
C LYS A 56 -11.10 3.10 8.04
N CYS A 57 -11.02 1.91 7.46
CA CYS A 57 -11.49 1.67 6.10
C CYS A 57 -13.02 1.73 6.03
N VAL A 58 -13.53 2.46 5.05
CA VAL A 58 -14.97 2.65 4.81
C VAL A 58 -15.32 2.33 3.36
N LYS A 59 -16.58 1.92 3.13
CA LYS A 59 -17.15 1.80 1.78
C LYS A 59 -17.43 3.19 1.21
N PHE A 60 -17.17 3.39 -0.07
CA PHE A 60 -17.56 4.60 -0.80
C PHE A 60 -17.91 4.29 -2.26
N PRO A 61 -18.76 5.12 -2.91
CA PRO A 61 -19.07 4.97 -4.34
C PRO A 61 -17.95 5.54 -5.21
N TYR A 62 -17.46 4.76 -6.16
CA TYR A 62 -16.49 5.17 -7.17
C TYR A 62 -17.13 5.25 -8.55
N SER A 63 -16.91 6.35 -9.27
CA SER A 63 -17.54 6.62 -10.57
C SER A 63 -17.01 5.74 -11.71
N GLY A 64 -15.93 4.98 -11.48
CA GLY A 64 -15.23 4.25 -12.53
C GLY A 64 -14.18 5.07 -13.26
N TYR A 65 -14.08 6.38 -13.02
CA TYR A 65 -13.12 7.25 -13.72
C TYR A 65 -12.55 8.37 -12.85
N GLY A 66 -11.22 8.51 -12.87
CA GLY A 66 -10.49 9.50 -12.10
C GLY A 66 -10.33 9.11 -10.63
N GLY A 67 -10.48 10.09 -9.74
CA GLY A 67 -10.23 9.92 -8.32
C GLY A 67 -8.75 9.76 -8.00
N ASN A 68 -8.45 9.14 -6.85
CA ASN A 68 -7.08 8.83 -6.45
C ASN A 68 -6.91 7.37 -5.99
N VAL A 69 -5.70 7.05 -5.54
CA VAL A 69 -5.27 5.68 -5.19
C VAL A 69 -5.72 5.21 -3.81
N ASN A 70 -6.32 6.07 -2.96
CA ASN A 70 -6.99 5.63 -1.72
C ASN A 70 -8.30 4.91 -2.06
N ARG A 71 -8.18 3.76 -2.73
CA ARG A 71 -9.28 3.01 -3.32
C ARG A 71 -8.87 1.56 -3.51
N PHE A 72 -9.55 0.69 -2.80
CA PHE A 72 -9.29 -0.75 -2.73
C PHE A 72 -10.55 -1.54 -3.10
N ASP A 73 -10.36 -2.76 -3.57
CA ASP A 73 -11.45 -3.63 -4.02
C ASP A 73 -12.14 -4.34 -2.86
N SER A 74 -11.43 -4.49 -1.74
CA SER A 74 -11.97 -5.11 -0.53
C SER A 74 -11.62 -4.34 0.75
N LEU A 75 -12.44 -4.54 1.78
CA LEU A 75 -12.15 -4.02 3.13
C LEU A 75 -10.79 -4.54 3.64
N ASN A 76 -10.50 -5.82 3.40
CA ASN A 76 -9.28 -6.47 3.87
C ASN A 76 -8.02 -5.88 3.22
N GLU A 77 -8.09 -5.58 1.92
CA GLU A 77 -6.99 -4.94 1.19
C GLU A 77 -6.71 -3.53 1.75
N CYS A 78 -7.76 -2.72 1.93
CA CYS A 78 -7.63 -1.41 2.55
C CYS A 78 -7.03 -1.49 3.96
N VAL A 79 -7.52 -2.42 4.79
CA VAL A 79 -7.04 -2.57 6.18
C VAL A 79 -5.58 -3.01 6.19
N LYS A 80 -5.19 -3.95 5.32
CA LYS A 80 -3.79 -4.36 5.20
C LYS A 80 -2.88 -3.21 4.76
N ALA A 81 -3.36 -2.33 3.90
CA ALA A 81 -2.58 -1.20 3.40
C ALA A 81 -2.48 -0.05 4.43
N CYS A 82 -3.57 0.23 5.16
CA CYS A 82 -3.74 1.51 5.85
C CYS A 82 -3.96 1.44 7.35
N ASP A 83 -4.21 0.27 7.94
CA ASP A 83 -4.42 0.13 9.39
C ASP A 83 -3.08 -0.12 10.11
N PRO A 84 -2.52 0.86 10.85
CA PRO A 84 -1.23 0.72 11.51
C PRO A 84 -1.23 -0.36 12.60
N ALA A 85 -2.39 -0.61 13.24
CA ALA A 85 -2.52 -1.65 14.25
C ALA A 85 -2.40 -3.04 13.62
N LYS A 86 -2.95 -3.24 12.42
CA LYS A 86 -2.79 -4.49 11.67
C LYS A 86 -1.38 -4.66 11.12
N LEU A 87 -0.78 -3.59 10.59
CA LEU A 87 0.58 -3.60 10.08
C LEU A 87 1.60 -3.97 11.17
N SER A 88 1.49 -3.34 12.34
CA SER A 88 2.35 -3.66 13.50
C SER A 88 2.16 -5.09 13.98
N LEU A 89 0.92 -5.58 14.05
CA LEU A 89 0.63 -6.96 14.48
C LEU A 89 1.15 -8.01 13.49
N GLU A 90 1.00 -7.79 12.17
CA GLU A 90 1.57 -8.69 11.16
C GLU A 90 3.09 -8.72 11.22
N ASN A 91 3.73 -7.55 11.38
CA ASN A 91 5.18 -7.47 11.55
C ASN A 91 5.63 -8.24 12.80
N TYR A 92 4.91 -8.09 13.91
CA TYR A 92 5.17 -8.84 15.15
C TYR A 92 5.03 -10.34 14.94
N TYR A 93 3.93 -10.83 14.38
CA TYR A 93 3.72 -12.28 14.15
C TYR A 93 4.70 -12.86 13.13
N LYS A 94 5.14 -12.07 12.14
CA LYS A 94 6.17 -12.47 11.19
C LYS A 94 7.52 -12.63 11.89
N ALA A 95 7.90 -11.67 12.74
CA ALA A 95 9.13 -11.74 13.54
C ALA A 95 9.09 -12.92 14.53
N ALA A 96 7.98 -13.13 15.23
CA ALA A 96 7.79 -14.27 16.13
C ALA A 96 7.93 -15.61 15.39
N ARG A 97 7.33 -15.75 14.20
CA ARG A 97 7.46 -16.95 13.37
C ARG A 97 8.91 -17.20 12.92
N SER A 98 9.67 -16.16 12.58
CA SER A 98 11.10 -16.34 12.24
C SER A 98 11.91 -16.86 13.44
N VAL A 99 11.64 -16.36 14.65
CA VAL A 99 12.32 -16.83 15.88
C VAL A 99 11.96 -18.29 16.18
N LEU A 100 10.68 -18.66 16.05
CA LEU A 100 10.24 -20.05 16.25
C LEU A 100 10.85 -21.01 15.21
N LYS A 101 11.00 -20.56 13.96
CA LYS A 101 11.62 -21.37 12.90
C LYS A 101 13.12 -21.56 13.12
N GLN A 102 13.81 -20.57 13.70
CA GLN A 102 15.25 -20.66 14.03
C GLN A 102 15.52 -21.68 15.14
N ARG A 103 14.72 -21.68 16.21
CA ARG A 103 14.85 -22.66 17.31
C ARG A 103 14.69 -24.11 16.83
N LYS A 104 13.81 -24.31 15.84
CA LYS A 104 13.59 -25.62 15.24
C LYS A 104 14.77 -26.13 14.40
N HIS A 105 15.72 -25.26 14.04
CA HIS A 105 16.91 -25.61 13.27
C HIS A 105 18.16 -25.80 14.17
N GLU A 106 18.07 -25.43 15.46
CA GLU A 106 19.10 -25.66 16.49
C GLU A 106 18.86 -26.98 17.28
N GLU A 107 17.71 -27.63 17.06
CA GLU A 107 17.33 -28.92 17.67
C GLU A 107 17.56 -30.13 16.75
N ASP A 108 18.07 -29.92 15.53
CA ASP A 108 18.52 -30.94 14.57
C ASP A 108 20.07 -30.97 14.50
#